data_AF-A0A9D6HYH4-F1
#
_entry.id   AF-A0A9D6HYH4-F1
#
_cell.length_a   1.000
_cell.length_b   1.000
_cell.length_c   1.000
_cell.angle_alpha   90.00
_cell.angle_beta   90.00
_cell.angle_gamma   90.00
#
_symmetry.space_group_name_H-M   'P 1'
#
loop_
_entity.id
_entity.type
_entity.pdbx_description
1 polymer ?
#
loop_
_entity_poly.entity_id
_entity_poly.type
_entity_poly.pdbx_seq_one_letter_code
_entity_poly.pdbx_strand_id
1 'polypeptide(L)'
;MQPIDQNVPFSVAAGKDKTAKDAGDPELRALGETLQGYLAYMRGEAGAPEHLSIEESGQRGVETCTCPDCTNRTVNMGFFSIKNTRSGLDMELPYMAVHALANHGQAIYKGTLHEGEVDVERLKQILG
;
A
#
# COMPACT_ATOMS: atom_id res chain seq x y z
N MET A 1 10.67 19.14 -21.91
CA MET A 1 10.62 18.01 -20.96
C MET A 1 10.92 18.56 -19.57
N GLN A 2 9.98 18.52 -18.64
CA GLN A 2 10.31 18.71 -17.22
C GLN A 2 10.87 17.39 -16.67
N PRO A 3 11.90 17.43 -15.80
CA PRO A 3 12.40 16.22 -15.16
C PRO A 3 11.29 15.64 -14.28
N ILE A 4 10.99 14.36 -14.50
CA ILE A 4 10.05 13.61 -13.67
C ILE A 4 10.80 13.34 -12.37
N ASP A 5 10.36 13.98 -11.30
CA ASP A 5 10.87 13.74 -9.96
C ASP A 5 10.67 12.24 -9.64
N GLN A 6 11.78 11.50 -9.53
CA GLN A 6 11.75 10.08 -9.18
C GLN A 6 11.38 9.86 -7.71
N ASN A 7 11.18 10.95 -6.96
CA ASN A 7 10.94 10.96 -5.54
C ASN A 7 9.50 11.34 -5.22
N VAL A 8 8.51 10.96 -6.06
CA VAL A 8 7.09 11.21 -5.75
C VAL A 8 6.77 10.40 -4.49
N PRO A 9 6.65 11.04 -3.32
CA PRO A 9 6.46 10.30 -2.10
C PRO A 9 5.04 9.74 -2.12
N PHE A 10 4.88 8.53 -1.59
CA PHE A 10 3.61 8.03 -1.07
C PHE A 10 2.97 9.16 -0.21
N SER A 11 2.06 9.92 -0.80
CA SER A 11 1.54 11.14 -0.17
C SER A 11 0.42 10.76 0.75
N VAL A 12 0.66 10.66 2.06
CA VAL A 12 -0.36 10.39 3.09
C VAL A 12 -1.23 11.65 3.26
N ALA A 13 -2.54 11.54 2.99
CA ALA A 13 -3.51 12.58 3.30
C ALA A 13 -4.43 12.05 4.42
N ALA A 14 -4.53 12.83 5.50
CA ALA A 14 -5.42 12.57 6.62
C ALA A 14 -6.89 12.56 6.15
N GLY A 15 -7.62 11.47 6.45
CA GLY A 15 -9.01 11.30 6.06
C GLY A 15 -9.94 12.28 6.78
N LYS A 16 -10.84 12.92 6.01
CA LYS A 16 -12.05 13.57 6.53
C LYS A 16 -13.16 12.53 6.64
N ASP A 17 -13.97 12.66 7.70
CA ASP A 17 -15.08 11.79 8.09
C ASP A 17 -15.94 11.30 6.92
N LYS A 18 -16.08 9.98 6.77
CA LYS A 18 -16.96 9.32 5.81
C LYS A 18 -18.14 8.66 6.50
N THR A 19 -19.32 8.76 5.88
CA THR A 19 -20.58 8.15 6.32
C THR A 19 -20.52 6.61 6.28
N ALA A 20 -21.16 5.97 7.27
CA ALA A 20 -20.95 4.58 7.68
C ALA A 20 -21.27 3.45 6.67
N LYS A 21 -21.73 3.73 5.44
CA LYS A 21 -22.09 2.68 4.46
C LYS A 21 -21.00 2.39 3.41
N ASP A 22 -20.08 3.32 3.19
CA ASP A 22 -18.97 3.18 2.22
C ASP A 22 -17.61 3.24 2.92
N ALA A 23 -17.58 3.05 4.24
CA ALA A 23 -16.41 3.30 5.07
C ALA A 23 -15.28 2.28 4.87
N GLY A 24 -15.50 1.18 4.15
CA GLY A 24 -14.51 0.10 4.03
C GLY A 24 -14.35 -0.71 5.31
N ASP A 25 -13.68 -1.85 5.21
CA ASP A 25 -13.37 -2.69 6.36
C ASP A 25 -12.30 -2.02 7.23
N PRO A 26 -12.58 -1.74 8.52
CA PRO A 26 -11.62 -1.14 9.44
C PRO A 26 -10.39 -2.03 9.70
N GLU A 27 -10.52 -3.36 9.65
CA GLU A 27 -9.38 -4.28 9.79
C GLU A 27 -8.44 -4.16 8.59
N LEU A 28 -9.00 -4.10 7.38
CA LEU A 28 -8.21 -3.89 6.16
C LEU A 28 -7.56 -2.51 6.13
N ARG A 29 -8.23 -1.50 6.71
CA ARG A 29 -7.64 -0.17 6.89
C ARG A 29 -6.44 -0.21 7.84
N ALA A 30 -6.58 -0.82 9.02
CA ALA A 30 -5.49 -0.98 9.97
C ALA A 30 -4.31 -1.79 9.38
N LEU A 31 -4.62 -2.82 8.59
CA LEU A 31 -3.63 -3.59 7.86
C LEU A 31 -2.87 -2.73 6.84
N GLY A 32 -3.59 -1.92 6.07
CA GLY A 32 -3.00 -0.97 5.13
C GLY A 32 -2.17 0.12 5.81
N GLU A 33 -2.60 0.64 6.96
CA GLU A 33 -1.84 1.60 7.76
C GLU A 33 -0.54 0.99 8.30
N THR A 34 -0.58 -0.26 8.74
CA THR A 34 0.61 -1.03 9.14
C THR A 34 1.60 -1.13 7.98
N LEU A 35 1.12 -1.48 6.79
CA LEU A 35 1.93 -1.55 5.57
C LEU A 35 2.51 -0.18 5.17
N GLN A 36 1.76 0.91 5.33
CA GLN A 36 2.29 2.26 5.12
C GLN A 36 3.40 2.61 6.12
N GLY A 37 3.26 2.20 7.38
CA GLY A 37 4.31 2.33 8.39
C GLY A 37 5.61 1.63 7.97
N TYR A 38 5.49 0.47 7.32
CA TYR A 38 6.64 -0.27 6.79
C TYR A 38 7.33 0.45 5.63
N LEU A 39 6.56 1.10 4.76
CA LEU A 39 7.12 1.98 3.73
C LEU A 39 7.88 3.18 4.33
N ALA A 40 7.41 3.72 5.48
CA ALA A 40 8.14 4.76 6.21
C ALA A 40 9.43 4.23 6.85
N TYR A 41 9.47 2.98 7.31
CA TYR A 41 10.70 2.33 7.80
C TYR A 41 11.79 2.26 6.73
N MET A 42 11.43 1.95 5.48
CA MET A 42 12.38 1.96 4.36
C MET A 42 13.00 3.34 4.10
N ARG A 43 12.40 4.42 4.60
CA ARG A 43 12.95 5.79 4.54
C ARG A 43 13.85 6.13 5.74
N GLY A 44 14.10 5.16 6.62
CA GLY A 44 14.91 5.33 7.83
C GLY A 44 14.18 6.04 8.97
N GLU A 45 12.86 6.22 8.86
CA GLU A 45 12.04 6.95 9.83
C GLU A 45 11.63 6.08 11.03
N ALA A 46 11.76 4.75 10.94
CA ALA A 46 11.69 3.84 12.07
C ALA A 46 12.27 2.44 11.76
N GLY A 47 12.36 1.58 12.78
CA GLY A 47 12.97 0.24 12.68
C GLY A 47 12.03 -0.80 12.07
N ALA A 48 12.55 -1.59 11.12
CA ALA A 48 11.81 -2.72 10.56
C ALA A 48 11.52 -3.80 11.62
N PRO A 49 10.36 -4.48 11.56
CA PRO A 49 10.10 -5.64 12.42
C PRO A 49 11.16 -6.72 12.20
N GLU A 50 11.73 -7.29 13.27
CA GLU A 50 12.87 -8.22 13.19
C GLU A 50 12.61 -9.46 12.31
N HIS A 51 11.35 -9.89 12.20
CA HIS A 51 10.95 -11.05 11.42
C HIS A 51 10.55 -10.72 9.98
N LEU A 52 10.62 -9.44 9.56
CA LEU A 52 10.24 -9.02 8.21
C LEU A 52 11.45 -8.49 7.45
N SER A 53 11.63 -9.03 6.24
CA SER A 53 12.43 -8.41 5.19
C SER A 53 11.46 -7.71 4.23
N ILE A 54 11.69 -6.43 3.99
CA ILE A 54 10.85 -5.58 3.14
C ILE A 54 11.77 -4.92 2.12
N GLU A 55 11.44 -5.08 0.84
CA GLU A 55 12.21 -4.53 -0.27
C GLU A 55 11.30 -3.74 -1.22
N GLU A 56 11.70 -2.52 -1.56
CA GLU A 56 10.98 -1.68 -2.53
C GLU A 56 11.50 -1.91 -3.96
N SER A 57 10.59 -2.17 -4.88
CA SER A 57 10.83 -2.26 -6.33
C SER A 57 9.98 -1.23 -7.06
N GLY A 58 10.40 0.03 -7.00
CA GLY A 58 9.75 1.14 -7.70
C GLY A 58 9.86 1.02 -9.23
N GLN A 59 8.82 1.45 -9.93
CA GLN A 59 8.81 1.53 -11.40
C GLN A 59 8.72 2.98 -11.89
N ARG A 60 9.19 3.23 -13.12
CA ARG A 60 9.01 4.54 -13.76
C ARG A 60 7.56 4.73 -14.18
N GLY A 61 6.92 5.70 -13.56
CA GLY A 61 5.54 6.09 -13.86
C GLY A 61 4.66 5.99 -12.62
N VAL A 62 3.48 6.58 -12.75
CA VAL A 62 2.47 6.63 -11.68
C VAL A 62 1.16 6.10 -12.20
N GLU A 63 0.38 5.57 -11.29
CA GLU A 63 -0.97 5.11 -11.53
C GLU A 63 -1.94 5.89 -10.65
N THR A 64 -3.08 6.25 -11.21
CA THR A 64 -4.12 6.99 -10.49
C THR A 64 -5.18 6.03 -9.98
N CYS A 65 -5.57 6.16 -8.72
CA CYS A 65 -6.70 5.44 -8.18
C CYS A 65 -8.02 5.88 -8.85
N THR A 66 -8.88 4.93 -9.22
CA THR A 66 -10.18 5.24 -9.84
C THR A 66 -11.32 5.43 -8.83
N CYS A 67 -11.04 5.32 -7.53
CA CYS A 67 -12.05 5.52 -6.49
C CYS A 67 -12.51 6.98 -6.45
N PRO A 68 -13.83 7.27 -6.55
CA PRO A 68 -14.36 8.64 -6.55
C PRO A 68 -13.95 9.46 -5.32
N ASP A 69 -13.75 8.79 -4.18
CA ASP A 69 -13.42 9.45 -2.92
C ASP A 69 -11.92 9.74 -2.76
N CYS A 70 -11.07 9.10 -3.55
CA CYS A 70 -9.64 9.31 -3.53
C CYS A 70 -9.28 10.25 -4.66
N THR A 71 -9.56 11.54 -4.46
CA THR A 71 -9.39 12.67 -5.39
C THR A 71 -8.10 12.58 -6.21
N ASN A 72 -8.14 11.81 -7.31
CA ASN A 72 -7.04 11.50 -8.22
C ASN A 72 -5.70 11.18 -7.55
N ARG A 73 -5.69 10.36 -6.50
CA ARG A 73 -4.43 10.02 -5.85
C ARG A 73 -3.56 9.18 -6.78
N THR A 74 -2.32 9.62 -6.98
CA THR A 74 -1.32 8.92 -7.77
C THR A 74 -0.36 8.16 -6.86
N VAL A 75 -0.04 6.92 -7.25
CA VAL A 75 0.96 6.08 -6.59
C VAL A 75 1.97 5.57 -7.62
N ASN A 76 3.16 5.19 -7.17
CA ASN A 76 4.15 4.55 -8.04
C ASN A 76 3.58 3.24 -8.61
N MET A 77 3.90 2.88 -9.86
CA MET A 77 3.42 1.60 -10.47
C MET A 77 4.15 0.35 -9.99
N GLY A 78 5.17 0.52 -9.15
CA GLY A 78 5.95 -0.58 -8.60
C GLY A 78 5.21 -1.32 -7.48
N PHE A 79 6.00 -2.11 -6.79
CA PHE A 79 5.55 -2.94 -5.68
C PHE A 79 6.62 -2.94 -4.59
N PHE A 80 6.27 -3.48 -3.44
CA PHE A 80 7.24 -3.88 -2.43
C PHE A 80 7.01 -5.35 -2.10
N SER A 81 8.12 -6.04 -1.84
CA SER A 81 8.14 -7.45 -1.48
C SER A 81 8.24 -7.53 0.03
N ILE A 82 7.32 -8.27 0.66
CA ILE A 82 7.39 -8.58 2.09
C ILE A 82 7.65 -10.07 2.23
N LYS A 83 8.67 -10.39 3.03
CA LYS A 83 9.03 -11.74 3.40
C LYS A 83 9.12 -11.88 4.91
N ASN A 84 8.41 -12.85 5.45
CA ASN A 84 8.61 -13.30 6.82
C ASN A 84 9.82 -14.22 6.90
N THR A 85 10.86 -13.80 7.60
CA THR A 85 12.12 -14.55 7.71
C THR A 85 12.01 -15.79 8.60
N ARG A 86 10.98 -15.87 9.45
CA ARG A 86 10.72 -17.01 10.34
C ARG A 86 9.91 -18.11 9.66
N SER A 87 8.82 -17.76 8.97
CA SER A 87 7.95 -18.71 8.28
C SER A 87 8.36 -18.99 6.84
N GLY A 88 9.18 -18.11 6.24
CA GLY A 88 9.58 -18.18 4.83
C GLY A 88 8.50 -17.74 3.86
N LEU A 89 7.31 -17.33 4.35
CA LEU A 89 6.23 -16.83 3.52
C LEU A 89 6.56 -15.46 2.95
N ASP A 90 6.15 -15.22 1.71
CA ASP A 90 6.38 -13.98 0.99
C ASP A 90 5.19 -13.59 0.11
N MET A 91 5.12 -12.30 -0.22
CA MET A 91 4.25 -11.75 -1.23
C MET A 91 4.80 -10.43 -1.80
N GLU A 92 4.37 -10.11 -3.02
CA GLU A 92 4.55 -8.80 -3.63
C GLU A 92 3.25 -8.01 -3.54
N LEU A 93 3.34 -6.76 -3.12
CA LEU A 93 2.20 -5.87 -3.00
C LEU A 93 2.42 -4.63 -3.86
N PRO A 94 1.59 -4.42 -4.89
CA PRO A 94 1.57 -3.16 -5.62
C PRO A 94 1.29 -1.99 -4.69
N TYR A 95 1.87 -0.83 -4.96
CA TYR A 95 1.56 0.39 -4.21
C TYR A 95 0.06 0.72 -4.21
N MET A 96 -0.63 0.41 -5.32
CA MET A 96 -2.08 0.59 -5.44
C MET A 96 -2.86 -0.32 -4.48
N ALA A 97 -2.36 -1.52 -4.18
CA ALA A 97 -2.96 -2.42 -3.21
C ALA A 97 -2.88 -1.87 -1.79
N VAL A 98 -1.72 -1.32 -1.39
CA VAL A 98 -1.59 -0.64 -0.07
C VAL A 98 -2.47 0.60 0.02
N HIS A 99 -2.56 1.36 -1.07
CA HIS A 99 -3.44 2.51 -1.12
C HIS A 99 -4.90 2.09 -0.88
N ALA A 100 -5.38 1.05 -1.56
CA ALA A 100 -6.74 0.54 -1.39
C ALA A 100 -7.00 0.03 0.04
N LEU A 101 -6.10 -0.79 0.60
CA LEU A 101 -6.22 -1.26 1.98
C LEU A 101 -6.32 -0.09 2.96
N ALA A 102 -5.36 0.82 2.95
CA ALA A 102 -5.27 1.87 3.96
C ALA A 102 -6.32 2.98 3.81
N ASN A 103 -6.79 3.27 2.59
CA ASN A 103 -7.65 4.43 2.36
C ASN A 103 -9.10 4.02 2.09
N HIS A 104 -9.30 2.87 1.45
CA HIS A 104 -10.63 2.36 1.16
C HIS A 104 -11.06 1.25 2.09
N GLY A 105 -10.15 0.61 2.85
CA GLY A 105 -10.48 -0.58 3.63
C GLY A 105 -10.94 -1.73 2.73
N GLN A 106 -10.28 -1.93 1.58
CA GLN A 106 -10.66 -2.92 0.58
C GLN A 106 -9.46 -3.76 0.14
N ALA A 107 -9.68 -5.07 -0.02
CA ALA A 107 -8.68 -5.99 -0.57
C ALA A 107 -8.56 -5.87 -2.10
N ILE A 108 -9.62 -5.42 -2.77
CA ILE A 108 -9.63 -5.13 -4.19
C ILE A 108 -9.07 -3.74 -4.43
N TYR A 109 -8.15 -3.62 -5.37
CA TYR A 109 -7.60 -2.34 -5.82
C TYR A 109 -7.89 -2.14 -7.31
N LYS A 110 -8.16 -0.88 -7.68
CA LYS A 110 -8.41 -0.48 -9.06
C LYS A 110 -7.76 0.87 -9.31
N GLY A 111 -6.78 0.88 -10.19
CA GLY A 111 -6.20 2.08 -10.73
C GLY A 111 -6.44 2.19 -12.24
N THR A 112 -5.85 3.22 -12.83
CA THR A 112 -6.00 3.50 -14.26
C THR A 112 -5.34 2.47 -15.17
N LEU A 113 -4.44 1.62 -14.64
CA LEU A 113 -3.64 0.68 -15.43
C LEU A 113 -3.75 -0.76 -14.93
N HIS A 114 -3.81 -0.95 -13.61
CA HIS A 114 -3.81 -2.24 -12.94
C HIS A 114 -4.98 -2.34 -11.96
N GLU A 115 -5.51 -3.55 -11.88
CA GLU A 115 -6.49 -3.95 -10.87
C GLU A 115 -6.16 -5.36 -10.39
N GLY A 116 -6.64 -5.69 -9.19
CA GLY A 116 -6.40 -6.98 -8.58
C GLY A 116 -6.96 -7.06 -7.17
N GLU A 117 -6.68 -8.17 -6.50
CA GLU A 117 -7.15 -8.46 -5.16
C GLU A 117 -5.99 -8.99 -4.31
N VAL A 118 -5.91 -8.51 -3.08
CA VAL A 118 -4.91 -8.94 -2.09
C VAL A 118 -5.41 -10.21 -1.39
N ASP A 119 -4.58 -11.24 -1.34
CA ASP A 119 -4.79 -12.38 -0.42
C ASP A 119 -4.52 -11.91 1.01
N VAL A 120 -5.58 -11.43 1.67
CA VAL A 120 -5.51 -10.84 3.02
C VAL A 120 -5.06 -11.85 4.06
N GLU A 121 -5.48 -13.11 3.94
CA GLU A 121 -5.14 -14.13 4.94
C GLU A 121 -3.67 -14.53 4.82
N ARG A 122 -3.15 -14.66 3.59
CA ARG A 122 -1.71 -14.84 3.38
C ARG A 122 -0.92 -13.63 3.89
N LEU A 123 -1.38 -12.42 3.62
CA LEU A 123 -0.76 -11.19 4.12
C LEU A 123 -0.68 -11.19 5.65
N LYS A 124 -1.77 -11.50 6.36
CA LYS A 124 -1.77 -11.62 7.83
C LYS A 124 -0.76 -12.65 8.33
N GLN A 125 -0.69 -13.83 7.68
CA GLN A 125 0.28 -14.87 8.04
C GLN A 125 1.74 -14.44 7.82
N ILE A 126 2.00 -13.63 6.79
CA ILE A 126 3.33 -13.04 6.55
C ILE A 126 3.63 -12.02 7.65
N LEU A 127 2.69 -11.16 8.01
CA LEU A 127 2.94 -10.12 9.00
C LEU A 127 3.12 -10.65 10.43
N GLY A 128 2.54 -11.80 10.77
CA GLY A 128 2.74 -12.49 12.04
C GLY A 128 1.87 -11.93 13.15
#